data_AF-A0A1M5IRL3-F1
#
_entry.id   AF-A0A1M5IRL3-F1
#
_cell.length_a   1.000
_cell.length_b   1.000
_cell.length_c   1.000
_cell.angle_alpha   90.00
_cell.angle_beta   90.00
_cell.angle_gamma   90.00
#
_symmetry.space_group_name_H-M   'P 1'
#
loop_
_entity.id
_entity.type
_entity.pdbx_description
1 polymer ?
#
loop_
_entity_poly.entity_id
_entity_poly.type
_entity_poly.pdbx_seq_one_letter_code
_entity_poly.pdbx_strand_id
1 'polypeptide(L)'
;MDNVNLRKGLSTFLVVSTLFFSCSESGNEEPVSERNQPPSNFSINVLDVQRESADLNWTKATDPEGSTVFYDLFLNDEKILDNTQELSYSFSNLDEASEYNGKVVASDPEGNEVTQSFSFTTLENGTPSAFFVQVDRGNHTYTRARWSESTDPEGTEVVYNITLDGNVLAEDHRDLEFLLPELKGLTTYNIVVTAIDGDGVSTTSELSWTTQAKVLESSIKFENQMELDEFGEKGYNQIEGDVYIGSNFNLTDITDLTPLSSVSYIRGNLTVTRTSCQNLDGLENINDHWIFTEIKIVDNQELLNVDGLSGFVNPYYIYINFNNKLQNIEGLSNVTGTTKECTISSNDVLLDIRGLRNLRNTPKVEIAHNDQITDLSGLESLISVSQGVYIFQNERLESAKGLNNLKSGGFVIFDRNPNLKSVSDLKNLESVQSFEIIQSPLLQSLDGLENLKEVTNALRLSGNKALISLEGIEGVEFKNNSRNYYHFAIVDSPLITDLDPLANYSIPSGNINIRENTGLTDLCGITRLAIDFNDEINDNLSIRDNAFNPSLQDIIDGNCSQ
;
A
#
# COMPACT_ATOMS: atom_id res chain seq x y z
N MET A 1 -63.92 32.59 19.57
CA MET A 1 -64.74 32.41 18.37
C MET A 1 -64.99 30.91 18.24
N ASP A 2 -66.15 30.33 18.54
CA ASP A 2 -67.37 30.81 19.22
C ASP A 2 -68.02 29.56 19.89
N ASN A 3 -68.33 29.60 21.20
CA ASN A 3 -69.70 29.72 21.78
C ASN A 3 -70.67 28.58 21.36
N VAL A 4 -71.21 27.73 22.25
CA VAL A 4 -72.41 27.93 23.13
C VAL A 4 -72.66 26.66 24.00
N ASN A 5 -73.41 26.60 25.12
CA ASN A 5 -73.54 27.42 26.37
C ASN A 5 -74.57 26.76 27.36
N LEU A 6 -74.47 26.99 28.70
CA LEU A 6 -75.53 26.83 29.76
C LEU A 6 -76.00 25.38 30.16
N ARG A 7 -76.51 25.04 31.38
CA ARG A 7 -76.84 25.69 32.68
C ARG A 7 -77.00 24.60 33.80
N LYS A 8 -76.43 24.71 35.03
CA LYS A 8 -76.89 25.31 36.33
C LYS A 8 -77.78 24.48 37.30
N GLY A 9 -77.44 24.57 38.61
CA GLY A 9 -78.31 24.34 39.81
C GLY A 9 -77.84 23.16 40.70
N LEU A 10 -77.26 23.25 41.92
CA LEU A 10 -77.19 24.21 43.05
C LEU A 10 -78.36 24.17 44.07
N SER A 11 -78.18 23.49 45.23
CA SER A 11 -78.22 24.09 46.61
C SER A 11 -78.49 23.13 47.81
N THR A 12 -77.52 23.07 48.74
CA THR A 12 -77.63 23.43 50.19
C THR A 12 -78.47 22.61 51.21
N PHE A 13 -77.75 21.96 52.16
CA PHE A 13 -77.91 21.93 53.64
C PHE A 13 -79.28 22.20 54.34
N LEU A 14 -79.69 21.35 55.31
CA LEU A 14 -79.57 21.61 56.78
C LEU A 14 -79.97 20.39 57.66
N VAL A 15 -79.69 20.48 58.98
CA VAL A 15 -79.83 19.49 60.06
C VAL A 15 -81.18 19.57 60.79
N VAL A 16 -81.72 18.43 61.29
CA VAL A 16 -82.59 18.38 62.49
C VAL A 16 -82.25 17.15 63.35
N SER A 17 -82.32 17.31 64.67
CA SER A 17 -82.19 16.26 65.70
C SER A 17 -83.38 16.32 66.65
N THR A 18 -83.95 15.17 67.06
CA THR A 18 -84.75 15.01 68.29
C THR A 18 -84.84 13.53 68.72
N LEU A 19 -84.58 13.25 70.00
CA LEU A 19 -85.08 12.07 70.73
C LEU A 19 -86.56 12.24 71.10
N PHE A 20 -87.30 11.17 71.45
CA PHE A 20 -88.12 11.05 72.67
C PHE A 20 -88.86 9.68 72.79
N PHE A 21 -88.50 8.92 73.85
CA PHE A 21 -89.33 8.05 74.73
C PHE A 21 -90.30 6.94 74.21
N SER A 22 -89.97 5.70 74.63
CA SER A 22 -90.78 4.78 75.49
C SER A 22 -92.25 4.44 75.19
N CYS A 23 -92.54 3.14 74.99
CA CYS A 23 -93.40 2.36 75.91
C CYS A 23 -93.32 0.83 75.68
N SER A 24 -93.65 0.06 76.73
CA SER A 24 -93.80 -1.41 76.79
C SER A 24 -95.19 -1.86 76.25
N GLU A 25 -95.44 -3.09 75.79
CA GLU A 25 -95.47 -4.34 76.57
C GLU A 25 -95.64 -5.62 75.70
N SER A 26 -95.05 -6.73 76.17
CA SER A 26 -95.33 -8.17 75.93
C SER A 26 -96.12 -8.70 74.72
N GLY A 27 -95.54 -9.68 74.00
CA GLY A 27 -96.26 -10.67 73.18
C GLY A 27 -95.32 -11.63 72.43
N ASN A 28 -95.22 -12.89 72.87
CA ASN A 28 -94.31 -13.94 72.36
C ASN A 28 -94.29 -14.12 70.82
N GLU A 29 -93.09 -14.28 70.25
CA GLU A 29 -92.87 -15.01 68.98
C GLU A 29 -91.65 -15.97 69.12
N GLU A 30 -91.52 -16.88 68.15
CA GLU A 30 -90.77 -18.14 68.19
C GLU A 30 -89.22 -18.01 68.13
N PRO A 31 -88.44 -19.06 68.47
CA PRO A 31 -86.99 -19.01 68.30
C PRO A 31 -86.61 -18.85 66.82
N VAL A 32 -86.02 -17.71 66.50
CA VAL A 32 -85.46 -17.40 65.19
C VAL A 32 -84.34 -18.38 64.87
N SER A 33 -84.42 -19.08 63.74
CA SER A 33 -83.26 -19.79 63.18
C SER A 33 -82.21 -18.75 62.80
N GLU A 34 -81.00 -18.86 63.36
CA GLU A 34 -79.87 -18.06 62.90
C GLU A 34 -79.72 -18.29 61.38
N ARG A 35 -79.82 -17.21 60.59
CA ARG A 35 -79.64 -17.30 59.15
C ARG A 35 -78.15 -17.44 58.91
N ASN A 36 -77.75 -18.52 58.25
CA ASN A 36 -76.37 -18.73 57.82
C ASN A 36 -75.87 -17.51 57.02
N GLN A 37 -74.72 -16.96 57.39
CA GLN A 37 -74.15 -15.76 56.80
C GLN A 37 -73.05 -16.10 55.79
N PRO A 38 -72.74 -15.22 54.83
CA PRO A 38 -71.60 -15.42 53.95
C PRO A 38 -70.27 -15.30 54.73
N PRO A 39 -69.19 -15.94 54.25
CA PRO A 39 -67.84 -15.75 54.76
C PRO A 39 -67.44 -14.27 54.86
N SER A 40 -66.54 -13.92 55.78
CA SER A 40 -66.03 -12.55 55.89
C SER A 40 -65.34 -12.10 54.60
N ASN A 41 -65.37 -10.80 54.32
CA ASN A 41 -64.61 -10.27 53.20
C ASN A 41 -63.10 -10.49 53.38
N PHE A 42 -62.39 -10.54 52.26
CA PHE A 42 -60.94 -10.75 52.17
C PHE A 42 -60.31 -9.79 51.14
N SER A 43 -58.98 -9.81 51.04
CA SER A 43 -58.22 -9.05 50.04
C SER A 43 -57.38 -10.00 49.19
N ILE A 44 -57.23 -9.66 47.90
CA ILE A 44 -56.33 -10.33 46.95
C ILE A 44 -55.15 -9.40 46.67
N ASN A 45 -53.94 -9.95 46.57
CA ASN A 45 -52.78 -9.26 46.03
C ASN A 45 -52.25 -10.07 44.84
N VAL A 46 -52.12 -9.42 43.68
CA VAL A 46 -51.25 -9.94 42.60
C VAL A 46 -49.82 -9.50 42.91
N LEU A 47 -48.89 -10.43 42.80
CA LEU A 47 -47.46 -10.28 43.06
C LEU A 47 -46.68 -10.84 41.86
N ASP A 48 -45.40 -10.48 41.77
CA ASP A 48 -44.43 -11.08 40.84
C ASP A 48 -44.97 -11.34 39.41
N VAL A 49 -45.58 -10.30 38.81
CA VAL A 49 -46.09 -10.37 37.44
C VAL A 49 -44.92 -10.29 36.47
N GLN A 50 -44.75 -11.33 35.68
CA GLN A 50 -43.70 -11.52 34.68
C GLN A 50 -44.33 -11.62 33.27
N ARG A 51 -43.56 -11.96 32.25
CA ARG A 51 -44.05 -12.15 30.87
C ARG A 51 -44.99 -13.36 30.69
N GLU A 52 -44.73 -14.48 31.36
CA GLU A 52 -45.52 -15.72 31.23
C GLU A 52 -46.07 -16.25 32.56
N SER A 53 -45.89 -15.51 33.66
CA SER A 53 -46.31 -15.93 35.00
C SER A 53 -46.78 -14.75 35.86
N ALA A 54 -47.54 -15.06 36.89
CA ALA A 54 -47.91 -14.10 37.94
C ALA A 54 -48.22 -14.87 39.23
N ASP A 55 -47.79 -14.34 40.36
CA ASP A 55 -48.16 -14.87 41.67
C ASP A 55 -49.44 -14.19 42.20
N LEU A 56 -50.26 -14.97 42.88
CA LEU A 56 -51.49 -14.52 43.50
C LEU A 56 -51.50 -14.98 44.95
N ASN A 57 -51.87 -14.10 45.87
CA ASN A 57 -52.27 -14.50 47.21
C ASN A 57 -53.54 -13.78 47.68
N TRP A 58 -54.21 -14.37 48.66
CA TRP A 58 -55.37 -13.77 49.28
C TRP A 58 -55.42 -14.04 50.79
N THR A 59 -55.99 -13.10 51.54
CA THR A 59 -56.16 -13.27 52.98
C THR A 59 -57.26 -14.27 53.28
N LYS A 60 -57.11 -15.06 54.35
CA LYS A 60 -58.15 -16.00 54.79
C LYS A 60 -59.46 -15.27 55.16
N ALA A 61 -60.54 -15.60 54.47
CA ALA A 61 -61.91 -15.33 54.91
C ALA A 61 -62.30 -16.26 56.07
N THR A 62 -63.13 -15.76 56.98
CA THR A 62 -63.66 -16.50 58.13
C THR A 62 -65.17 -16.50 58.11
N ASP A 63 -65.75 -17.67 58.19
CA ASP A 63 -67.18 -17.87 58.37
C ASP A 63 -67.64 -17.42 59.77
N PRO A 64 -68.72 -16.62 59.92
CA PRO A 64 -69.20 -16.17 61.23
C PRO A 64 -69.70 -17.30 62.13
N GLU A 65 -70.28 -18.34 61.54
CA GLU A 65 -70.79 -19.54 62.20
C GLU A 65 -69.68 -20.59 62.48
N GLY A 66 -68.48 -20.38 61.92
CA GLY A 66 -67.27 -21.16 62.15
C GLY A 66 -67.05 -22.31 61.17
N SER A 67 -67.83 -22.37 60.08
CA SER A 67 -67.65 -23.33 59.00
C SER A 67 -66.29 -23.17 58.29
N THR A 68 -65.85 -24.24 57.63
CA THR A 68 -64.62 -24.23 56.83
C THR A 68 -64.91 -23.54 55.49
N VAL A 69 -64.26 -22.40 55.26
CA VAL A 69 -64.34 -21.67 53.99
C VAL A 69 -63.42 -22.31 52.95
N PHE A 70 -63.95 -22.51 51.75
CA PHE A 70 -63.22 -22.97 50.56
C PHE A 70 -63.14 -21.86 49.51
N TYR A 71 -62.24 -21.98 48.54
CA TYR A 71 -62.01 -21.00 47.49
C TYR A 71 -62.05 -21.62 46.10
N ASP A 72 -62.73 -20.95 45.18
CA ASP A 72 -62.57 -21.14 43.74
C ASP A 72 -61.75 -19.99 43.16
N LEU A 73 -60.81 -20.30 42.25
CA LEU A 73 -60.03 -19.32 41.51
C LEU A 73 -60.43 -19.36 40.04
N PHE A 74 -60.71 -18.20 39.45
CA PHE A 74 -60.98 -18.05 38.02
C PHE A 74 -60.05 -17.04 37.37
N LEU A 75 -59.68 -17.29 36.12
CA LEU A 75 -58.92 -16.40 35.24
C LEU A 75 -59.60 -16.38 33.86
N ASN A 76 -59.91 -15.19 33.33
CA ASN A 76 -60.64 -14.99 32.07
C ASN A 76 -61.91 -15.88 31.95
N ASP A 77 -62.67 -15.95 33.05
CA ASP A 77 -63.86 -16.79 33.27
C ASP A 77 -63.67 -18.33 33.24
N GLU A 78 -62.45 -18.84 33.01
CA GLU A 78 -62.11 -20.25 33.24
C GLU A 78 -61.82 -20.51 34.73
N LYS A 79 -62.30 -21.64 35.28
CA LYS A 79 -62.01 -22.05 36.66
C LYS A 79 -60.67 -22.79 36.72
N ILE A 80 -59.72 -22.22 37.45
CA ILE A 80 -58.34 -22.69 37.61
C ILE A 80 -58.18 -23.57 38.87
N LEU A 81 -58.84 -23.19 39.97
CA LEU A 81 -58.93 -24.00 41.20
C LEU A 81 -60.39 -24.14 41.61
N ASP A 82 -60.73 -25.33 42.11
CA ASP A 82 -62.07 -25.72 42.56
C ASP A 82 -62.00 -26.17 44.03
N ASN A 83 -62.77 -25.53 44.90
CA ASN A 83 -62.95 -25.89 46.31
C ASN A 83 -61.64 -26.12 47.10
N THR A 84 -60.66 -25.20 46.98
CA THR A 84 -59.37 -25.28 47.67
C THR A 84 -59.39 -24.63 49.07
N GLN A 85 -58.40 -24.94 49.91
CA GLN A 85 -58.11 -24.20 51.15
C GLN A 85 -56.76 -23.44 51.08
N GLU A 86 -56.04 -23.55 49.96
CA GLU A 86 -54.85 -22.76 49.71
C GLU A 86 -55.19 -21.25 49.66
N LEU A 87 -54.19 -20.42 49.97
CA LEU A 87 -54.31 -18.95 50.02
C LEU A 87 -53.38 -18.26 49.01
N SER A 88 -52.82 -19.03 48.08
CA SER A 88 -51.93 -18.56 47.03
C SER A 88 -51.94 -19.48 45.82
N TYR A 89 -51.62 -18.94 44.65
CA TYR A 89 -51.47 -19.66 43.40
C TYR A 89 -50.45 -18.97 42.50
N SER A 90 -49.66 -19.74 41.74
CA SER A 90 -48.70 -19.23 40.76
C SER A 90 -49.18 -19.60 39.35
N PHE A 91 -49.52 -18.60 38.56
CA PHE A 91 -49.84 -18.77 37.13
C PHE A 91 -48.56 -19.00 36.32
N SER A 92 -48.63 -19.78 35.25
CA SER A 92 -47.51 -20.04 34.33
C SER A 92 -48.03 -20.36 32.93
N ASN A 93 -47.21 -20.15 31.90
CA ASN A 93 -47.60 -20.27 30.47
C ASN A 93 -48.73 -19.30 30.09
N LEU A 94 -48.68 -18.08 30.64
CA LEU A 94 -49.51 -16.97 30.19
C LEU A 94 -48.94 -16.37 28.90
N ASP A 95 -49.80 -15.80 28.06
CA ASP A 95 -49.39 -14.98 26.92
C ASP A 95 -48.75 -13.68 27.41
N GLU A 96 -47.70 -13.20 26.75
CA GLU A 96 -47.03 -11.93 27.06
C GLU A 96 -47.87 -10.70 26.66
N ALA A 97 -47.56 -9.54 27.24
CA ALA A 97 -48.24 -8.26 27.01
C ALA A 97 -49.78 -8.28 27.11
N SER A 98 -50.34 -9.25 27.84
CA SER A 98 -51.75 -9.64 27.79
C SER A 98 -52.47 -9.36 29.11
N GLU A 99 -53.67 -8.78 29.01
CA GLU A 99 -54.50 -8.45 30.17
C GLU A 99 -55.31 -9.66 30.65
N TYR A 100 -55.10 -10.05 31.90
CA TYR A 100 -55.82 -11.11 32.58
C TYR A 100 -56.75 -10.53 33.65
N ASN A 101 -58.00 -10.96 33.62
CA ASN A 101 -59.04 -10.56 34.57
C ASN A 101 -59.52 -11.80 35.33
N GLY A 102 -59.45 -11.77 36.66
CA GLY A 102 -59.74 -12.93 37.50
C GLY A 102 -60.60 -12.62 38.71
N LYS A 103 -61.03 -13.68 39.39
CA LYS A 103 -61.81 -13.61 40.63
C LYS A 103 -61.51 -14.80 41.53
N VAL A 104 -61.47 -14.55 42.83
CA VAL A 104 -61.52 -15.59 43.85
C VAL A 104 -62.91 -15.55 44.49
N VAL A 105 -63.56 -16.70 44.60
CA VAL A 105 -64.86 -16.86 45.25
C VAL A 105 -64.66 -17.69 46.51
N ALA A 106 -64.89 -17.10 47.68
CA ALA A 106 -64.85 -17.78 48.96
C ALA A 106 -66.26 -18.27 49.33
N SER A 107 -66.42 -19.56 49.62
CA SER A 107 -67.71 -20.20 49.90
C SER A 107 -67.73 -20.97 51.22
N ASP A 108 -68.90 -21.03 51.86
CA ASP A 108 -69.20 -21.95 52.96
C ASP A 108 -69.84 -23.26 52.45
N PRO A 109 -69.92 -24.33 53.26
CA PRO A 109 -70.58 -25.59 52.88
C PRO A 109 -72.08 -25.47 52.57
N GLU A 110 -72.71 -24.40 53.04
CA GLU A 110 -74.13 -24.07 52.88
C GLU A 110 -74.44 -23.32 51.57
N GLY A 111 -73.41 -22.85 50.85
CA GLY A 111 -73.49 -22.23 49.53
C GLY A 111 -73.59 -20.70 49.52
N ASN A 112 -73.27 -20.01 50.62
CA ASN A 112 -73.07 -18.55 50.59
C ASN A 112 -71.67 -18.21 50.08
N GLU A 113 -71.57 -17.14 49.29
CA GLU A 113 -70.32 -16.75 48.63
C GLU A 113 -69.94 -15.28 48.88
N VAL A 114 -68.63 -15.01 48.95
CA VAL A 114 -68.05 -13.68 48.76
C VAL A 114 -67.02 -13.73 47.64
N THR A 115 -67.14 -12.84 46.67
CA THR A 115 -66.21 -12.72 45.54
C THR A 115 -65.32 -11.50 45.71
N GLN A 116 -64.02 -11.66 45.40
CA GLN A 116 -63.10 -10.57 45.14
C GLN A 116 -62.50 -10.73 43.74
N SER A 117 -62.30 -9.61 43.04
CA SER A 117 -61.74 -9.58 41.68
C SER A 117 -60.35 -8.98 41.66
N PHE A 118 -59.54 -9.41 40.71
CA PHE A 118 -58.21 -8.89 40.44
C PHE A 118 -57.99 -8.80 38.93
N SER A 119 -57.05 -7.96 38.51
CA SER A 119 -56.55 -7.94 37.14
C SER A 119 -55.06 -7.65 37.14
N PHE A 120 -54.37 -8.13 36.12
CA PHE A 120 -52.97 -7.83 35.85
C PHE A 120 -52.70 -7.91 34.35
N THR A 121 -51.59 -7.34 33.91
CA THR A 121 -51.12 -7.45 32.53
C THR A 121 -49.73 -8.05 32.60
N THR A 122 -49.50 -9.14 31.88
CA THR A 122 -48.15 -9.72 31.74
C THR A 122 -47.21 -8.72 31.06
N LEU A 123 -45.91 -8.83 31.35
CA LEU A 123 -44.91 -7.96 30.75
C LEU A 123 -44.74 -8.25 29.25
N GLU A 124 -44.30 -7.26 28.47
CA GLU A 124 -43.83 -7.40 27.10
C GLU A 124 -42.34 -7.77 27.14
N ASN A 125 -41.84 -8.60 26.22
CA ASN A 125 -40.43 -8.99 26.21
C ASN A 125 -39.51 -7.77 25.98
N GLY A 126 -38.50 -7.62 26.84
CA GLY A 126 -37.57 -6.51 26.77
C GLY A 126 -36.66 -6.57 25.54
N THR A 127 -36.12 -5.42 25.12
CA THR A 127 -34.96 -5.42 24.23
C THR A 127 -33.67 -5.50 25.07
N PRO A 128 -32.68 -6.32 24.69
CA PRO A 128 -31.36 -6.31 25.34
C PRO A 128 -30.76 -4.91 25.47
N SER A 129 -30.07 -4.65 26.58
CA SER A 129 -29.59 -3.31 26.92
C SER A 129 -28.50 -2.79 25.95
N ALA A 130 -28.50 -1.49 25.69
CA ALA A 130 -27.59 -0.87 24.74
C ALA A 130 -26.12 -1.03 25.15
N PHE A 131 -25.28 -1.42 24.19
CA PHE A 131 -23.86 -1.71 24.40
C PHE A 131 -22.96 -1.05 23.34
N PHE A 132 -21.66 -0.98 23.61
CA PHE A 132 -20.70 -0.25 22.77
C PHE A 132 -19.59 -1.17 22.26
N VAL A 133 -19.49 -1.29 20.93
CA VAL A 133 -18.36 -1.94 20.26
C VAL A 133 -17.17 -1.00 20.15
N GLN A 134 -15.98 -1.55 20.37
CA GLN A 134 -14.69 -0.91 20.20
C GLN A 134 -13.70 -1.89 19.56
N VAL A 135 -12.71 -1.37 18.85
CA VAL A 135 -11.70 -2.18 18.15
C VAL A 135 -10.30 -1.80 18.65
N ASP A 136 -9.54 -2.80 19.08
CA ASP A 136 -8.18 -2.64 19.61
C ASP A 136 -7.26 -2.02 18.54
N ARG A 137 -6.78 -0.81 18.80
CA ARG A 137 -5.83 -0.10 17.91
C ARG A 137 -4.41 -0.62 18.08
N GLY A 138 -4.11 -1.77 17.48
CA GLY A 138 -2.71 -2.17 17.23
C GLY A 138 -2.43 -3.66 17.25
N ASN A 139 -2.48 -4.29 16.07
CA ASN A 139 -1.42 -5.16 15.54
C ASN A 139 -1.63 -5.27 14.01
N HIS A 140 -0.57 -5.27 13.21
CA HIS A 140 -0.65 -5.39 11.74
C HIS A 140 -1.06 -6.82 11.31
N THR A 141 -1.01 -7.78 12.24
CA THR A 141 -1.24 -9.21 11.99
C THR A 141 -2.65 -9.69 12.37
N TYR A 142 -3.28 -9.07 13.38
CA TYR A 142 -4.64 -9.41 13.83
C TYR A 142 -5.26 -8.23 14.58
N THR A 143 -6.56 -8.03 14.43
CA THR A 143 -7.31 -6.97 15.12
C THR A 143 -8.37 -7.60 16.01
N ARG A 144 -8.65 -7.02 17.17
CA ARG A 144 -9.65 -7.56 18.11
C ARG A 144 -10.80 -6.57 18.29
N ALA A 145 -12.02 -7.04 18.10
CA ALA A 145 -13.22 -6.33 18.54
C ALA A 145 -13.52 -6.70 20.00
N ARG A 146 -13.99 -5.73 20.78
CA ARG A 146 -14.48 -5.90 22.15
C ARG A 146 -15.77 -5.12 22.30
N TRP A 147 -16.63 -5.52 23.21
CA TRP A 147 -17.81 -4.73 23.55
C TRP A 147 -18.11 -4.75 25.05
N SER A 148 -18.92 -3.80 25.50
CA SER A 148 -19.54 -3.89 26.82
C SER A 148 -20.62 -4.97 26.83
N GLU A 149 -20.84 -5.59 27.98
CA GLU A 149 -21.94 -6.53 28.18
C GLU A 149 -23.30 -5.86 27.90
N SER A 150 -24.13 -6.55 27.11
CA SER A 150 -25.57 -6.31 26.99
C SER A 150 -26.30 -7.25 27.92
N THR A 151 -27.37 -6.76 28.54
CA THR A 151 -28.16 -7.49 29.55
C THR A 151 -29.62 -7.44 29.18
N ASP A 152 -30.26 -8.59 29.19
CA ASP A 152 -31.70 -8.72 29.04
C ASP A 152 -32.45 -8.26 30.31
N PRO A 153 -33.53 -7.45 30.23
CA PRO A 153 -34.28 -7.00 31.41
C PRO A 153 -34.93 -8.15 32.19
N GLU A 154 -35.37 -9.20 31.48
CA GLU A 154 -35.99 -10.41 32.02
C GLU A 154 -34.94 -11.43 32.54
N GLY A 155 -33.65 -11.17 32.28
CA GLY A 155 -32.53 -11.96 32.78
C GLY A 155 -32.25 -13.23 31.98
N THR A 156 -32.71 -13.33 30.73
CA THR A 156 -32.35 -14.43 29.83
C THR A 156 -30.88 -14.36 29.37
N GLU A 157 -30.35 -15.44 28.79
CA GLU A 157 -28.99 -15.44 28.25
C GLU A 157 -28.93 -14.60 26.97
N VAL A 158 -28.04 -13.61 26.94
CA VAL A 158 -27.75 -12.81 25.75
C VAL A 158 -26.55 -13.38 25.00
N VAL A 159 -26.74 -13.67 23.71
CA VAL A 159 -25.68 -14.10 22.79
C VAL A 159 -25.42 -13.02 21.72
N TYR A 160 -24.28 -13.11 21.04
CA TYR A 160 -23.85 -12.11 20.06
C TYR A 160 -23.63 -12.72 18.66
N ASN A 161 -24.22 -12.10 17.65
CA ASN A 161 -23.89 -12.36 16.25
C ASN A 161 -22.98 -11.25 15.74
N ILE A 162 -21.88 -11.61 15.07
CA ILE A 162 -20.85 -10.69 14.59
C ILE A 162 -20.80 -10.71 13.07
N THR A 163 -20.91 -9.54 12.44
CA THR A 163 -20.72 -9.37 11.00
C THR A 163 -19.66 -8.31 10.69
N LEU A 164 -18.96 -8.49 9.55
CA LEU A 164 -17.95 -7.58 9.03
C LEU A 164 -18.24 -7.29 7.56
N ASP A 165 -18.52 -6.02 7.24
CA ASP A 165 -19.01 -5.56 5.93
C ASP A 165 -20.22 -6.36 5.42
N GLY A 166 -21.09 -6.78 6.36
CA GLY A 166 -22.28 -7.60 6.08
C GLY A 166 -22.03 -9.11 5.99
N ASN A 167 -20.78 -9.58 6.06
CA ASN A 167 -20.45 -11.00 6.09
C ASN A 167 -20.50 -11.53 7.53
N VAL A 168 -21.21 -12.63 7.78
CA VAL A 168 -21.26 -13.28 9.09
C VAL A 168 -19.89 -13.88 9.44
N LEU A 169 -19.35 -13.51 10.61
CA LEU A 169 -18.11 -14.06 11.16
C LEU A 169 -18.38 -15.07 12.28
N ALA A 170 -19.42 -14.85 13.08
CA ALA A 170 -19.87 -15.76 14.14
C ALA A 170 -21.34 -15.53 14.49
N GLU A 171 -21.97 -16.59 14.99
CA GLU A 171 -23.33 -16.64 15.52
C GLU A 171 -23.27 -17.31 16.90
N ASP A 172 -24.24 -17.02 17.78
CA ASP A 172 -24.33 -17.55 19.15
C ASP A 172 -23.07 -17.34 20.03
N HIS A 173 -22.27 -16.32 19.72
CA HIS A 173 -21.00 -16.04 20.40
C HIS A 173 -21.24 -15.48 21.80
N ARG A 174 -20.43 -15.91 22.79
CA ARG A 174 -20.66 -15.63 24.22
C ARG A 174 -19.56 -14.80 24.88
N ASP A 175 -18.37 -14.74 24.31
CA ASP A 175 -17.31 -13.87 24.83
C ASP A 175 -17.54 -12.41 24.41
N LEU A 176 -17.21 -11.46 25.28
CA LEU A 176 -17.29 -10.01 24.98
C LEU A 176 -16.14 -9.49 24.10
N GLU A 177 -15.42 -10.39 23.43
CA GLU A 177 -14.39 -10.10 22.45
C GLU A 177 -14.40 -11.09 21.29
N PHE A 178 -13.99 -10.63 20.10
CA PHE A 178 -13.85 -11.45 18.90
C PHE A 178 -12.56 -11.10 18.16
N LEU A 179 -11.84 -12.11 17.69
CA LEU A 179 -10.62 -11.93 16.88
C LEU A 179 -11.01 -11.81 15.41
N LEU A 180 -10.81 -10.62 14.83
CA LEU A 180 -11.07 -10.40 13.42
C LEU A 180 -10.01 -11.12 12.56
N PRO A 181 -10.39 -11.66 11.39
CA PRO A 181 -9.49 -12.39 10.49
C PRO A 181 -8.42 -11.47 9.87
N GLU A 182 -7.58 -12.01 8.98
CA GLU A 182 -6.51 -11.25 8.33
C GLU A 182 -7.02 -10.05 7.50
N LEU A 183 -7.12 -8.89 8.14
CA LEU A 183 -7.52 -7.65 7.49
C LEU A 183 -6.43 -7.18 6.50
N LYS A 184 -6.86 -6.53 5.42
CA LYS A 184 -5.98 -5.80 4.50
C LYS A 184 -5.61 -4.46 5.14
N GLY A 185 -4.41 -3.96 4.86
CA GLY A 185 -3.97 -2.65 5.38
C GLY A 185 -4.60 -1.49 4.62
N LEU A 186 -4.63 -0.31 5.25
CA LEU A 186 -5.25 0.93 4.73
C LEU A 186 -6.71 0.76 4.25
N THR A 187 -7.43 -0.23 4.78
CA THR A 187 -8.78 -0.62 4.34
C THR A 187 -9.79 -0.26 5.43
N THR A 188 -10.91 0.33 5.02
CA THR A 188 -12.03 0.64 5.95
C THR A 188 -12.96 -0.55 6.03
N TYR A 189 -13.25 -0.97 7.26
CA TYR A 189 -14.17 -2.05 7.61
C TYR A 189 -15.28 -1.51 8.51
N ASN A 190 -16.47 -2.09 8.40
CA ASN A 190 -17.59 -1.87 9.32
C ASN A 190 -17.95 -3.17 10.05
N ILE A 191 -17.79 -3.19 11.37
CA ILE A 191 -18.28 -4.30 12.21
C ILE A 191 -19.67 -3.94 12.74
N VAL A 192 -20.57 -4.92 12.70
CA VAL A 192 -21.85 -4.87 13.41
C VAL A 192 -21.91 -6.06 14.35
N VAL A 193 -22.10 -5.78 15.64
CA VAL A 193 -22.39 -6.80 16.66
C VAL A 193 -23.85 -6.65 17.05
N THR A 194 -24.56 -7.76 17.05
CA THR A 194 -25.99 -7.86 17.39
C THR A 194 -26.11 -8.72 18.63
N ALA A 195 -26.55 -8.12 19.75
CA ALA A 195 -26.92 -8.88 20.95
C ALA A 195 -28.36 -9.38 20.79
N ILE A 196 -28.60 -10.65 21.10
CA ILE A 196 -29.88 -11.35 20.92
C ILE A 196 -30.21 -12.09 22.22
N ASP A 197 -31.45 -11.98 22.69
CA ASP A 197 -31.96 -12.70 23.86
C ASP A 197 -32.38 -14.15 23.53
N GLY A 198 -33.02 -14.83 24.49
CA GLY A 198 -33.55 -16.19 24.31
C GLY A 198 -34.73 -16.31 23.33
N ASP A 199 -35.34 -15.19 22.94
CA ASP A 199 -36.60 -15.11 22.18
C ASP A 199 -36.42 -14.54 20.76
N GLY A 200 -35.22 -14.04 20.47
CA GLY A 200 -34.85 -13.46 19.17
C GLY A 200 -35.01 -11.94 19.08
N VAL A 201 -35.35 -11.24 20.18
CA VAL A 201 -35.30 -9.78 20.23
C VAL A 201 -33.84 -9.35 20.34
N SER A 202 -33.50 -8.26 19.65
CA SER A 202 -32.10 -7.87 19.48
C SER A 202 -31.85 -6.38 19.56
N THR A 203 -30.62 -6.03 19.94
CA THR A 203 -30.08 -4.67 19.84
C THR A 203 -28.71 -4.71 19.16
N THR A 204 -28.36 -3.66 18.41
CA THR A 204 -27.17 -3.63 17.55
C THR A 204 -26.22 -2.51 17.92
N SER A 205 -24.92 -2.77 17.84
CA SER A 205 -23.86 -1.79 18.00
C SER A 205 -22.89 -1.91 16.82
N GLU A 206 -22.64 -0.80 16.13
CA GLU A 206 -21.82 -0.76 14.91
C GLU A 206 -20.60 0.17 15.05
N LEU A 207 -19.52 -0.17 14.36
CA LEU A 207 -18.30 0.65 14.31
C LEU A 207 -17.59 0.52 12.97
N SER A 208 -17.37 1.66 12.31
CA SER A 208 -16.47 1.76 11.16
C SER A 208 -15.08 2.23 11.57
N TRP A 209 -14.02 1.59 11.05
CA TRP A 209 -12.63 2.03 11.23
C TRP A 209 -11.78 1.70 10.01
N THR A 210 -10.67 2.42 9.83
CA THR A 210 -9.66 2.12 8.81
C THR A 210 -8.45 1.46 9.47
N THR A 211 -7.96 0.37 8.88
CA THR A 211 -6.72 -0.29 9.32
C THR A 211 -5.50 0.60 9.04
N GLN A 212 -4.44 0.41 9.81
CA GLN A 212 -3.14 1.03 9.51
C GLN A 212 -2.49 0.34 8.30
N ALA A 213 -1.38 0.89 7.81
CA ALA A 213 -0.58 0.22 6.79
C ALA A 213 -0.11 -1.15 7.29
N LYS A 214 -0.32 -2.20 6.49
CA LYS A 214 0.12 -3.55 6.83
C LYS A 214 1.55 -3.75 6.35
N VAL A 215 2.46 -3.99 7.29
CA VAL A 215 3.91 -4.03 7.06
C VAL A 215 4.41 -5.48 7.06
N LEU A 216 5.21 -5.83 6.05
CA LEU A 216 6.04 -7.03 6.07
C LEU A 216 7.43 -6.66 6.58
N GLU A 217 7.80 -7.12 7.77
CA GLU A 217 9.08 -6.81 8.45
C GLU A 217 10.29 -7.61 7.91
N SER A 218 10.24 -8.07 6.67
CA SER A 218 11.27 -8.91 6.05
C SER A 218 11.34 -8.72 4.53
N SER A 219 12.43 -9.17 3.91
CA SER A 219 12.50 -9.36 2.45
C SER A 219 11.52 -10.45 2.00
N ILE A 220 11.03 -10.37 0.77
CA ILE A 220 10.13 -11.35 0.15
C ILE A 220 10.65 -11.82 -1.21
N LYS A 221 10.33 -13.06 -1.55
CA LYS A 221 10.58 -13.65 -2.86
C LYS A 221 9.33 -14.34 -3.39
N PHE A 222 9.08 -14.17 -4.67
CA PHE A 222 8.04 -14.85 -5.44
C PHE A 222 8.69 -15.66 -6.56
N GLU A 223 8.58 -16.99 -6.53
CA GLU A 223 9.09 -17.87 -7.59
C GLU A 223 7.99 -18.35 -8.56
N ASN A 224 6.72 -18.09 -8.25
CA ASN A 224 5.56 -18.40 -9.11
C ASN A 224 4.41 -17.41 -8.91
N GLN A 225 3.44 -17.41 -9.83
CA GLN A 225 2.28 -16.50 -9.79
C GLN A 225 1.39 -16.74 -8.55
N MET A 226 1.21 -17.99 -8.11
CA MET A 226 0.36 -18.33 -6.96
C MET A 226 0.84 -17.69 -5.65
N GLU A 227 2.15 -17.69 -5.38
CA GLU A 227 2.75 -17.01 -4.23
C GLU A 227 2.50 -15.49 -4.25
N LEU A 228 2.48 -14.90 -5.44
CA LEU A 228 2.27 -13.47 -5.65
C LEU A 228 0.80 -13.08 -5.46
N ASP A 229 -0.11 -13.88 -5.99
CA ASP A 229 -1.56 -13.73 -5.80
C ASP A 229 -1.95 -13.88 -4.31
N GLU A 230 -1.43 -14.91 -3.63
CA GLU A 230 -1.63 -15.13 -2.19
C GLU A 230 -1.08 -13.98 -1.33
N PHE A 231 -0.06 -13.28 -1.79
CA PHE A 231 0.47 -12.09 -1.11
C PHE A 231 -0.42 -10.86 -1.33
N GLY A 232 -0.92 -10.66 -2.56
CA GLY A 232 -1.87 -9.58 -2.88
C GLY A 232 -3.15 -9.70 -2.05
N GLU A 233 -3.67 -10.92 -1.86
CA GLU A 233 -4.84 -11.13 -1.01
C GLU A 233 -4.60 -10.83 0.48
N LYS A 234 -3.35 -10.88 0.97
CA LYS A 234 -3.02 -10.43 2.33
C LYS A 234 -3.02 -8.91 2.47
N GLY A 235 -3.01 -8.15 1.37
CA GLY A 235 -3.18 -6.69 1.38
C GLY A 235 -2.10 -5.93 2.16
N TYR A 236 -0.82 -6.27 1.91
CA TYR A 236 0.33 -5.54 2.45
C TYR A 236 0.53 -4.20 1.73
N ASN A 237 0.95 -3.16 2.46
CA ASN A 237 1.24 -1.85 1.89
C ASN A 237 2.71 -1.46 1.93
N GLN A 238 3.49 -2.10 2.80
CA GLN A 238 4.88 -1.75 3.09
C GLN A 238 5.73 -3.01 3.25
N ILE A 239 6.94 -3.00 2.71
CA ILE A 239 7.91 -4.09 2.83
C ILE A 239 9.24 -3.52 3.34
N GLU A 240 9.68 -3.94 4.53
CA GLU A 240 10.89 -3.43 5.19
C GLU A 240 12.19 -4.09 4.69
N GLY A 241 12.10 -4.98 3.70
CA GLY A 241 13.24 -5.64 3.05
C GLY A 241 13.21 -5.55 1.53
N ASP A 242 14.02 -6.39 0.89
CA ASP A 242 14.10 -6.53 -0.56
C ASP A 242 12.87 -7.25 -1.14
N VAL A 243 12.53 -6.91 -2.39
CA VAL A 243 11.48 -7.58 -3.17
C VAL A 243 12.10 -8.29 -4.37
N TYR A 244 12.03 -9.62 -4.36
CA TYR A 244 12.53 -10.47 -5.44
C TYR A 244 11.37 -11.13 -6.19
N ILE A 245 11.17 -10.77 -7.46
CA ILE A 245 10.14 -11.31 -8.33
C ILE A 245 10.83 -12.15 -9.40
N GLY A 246 10.51 -13.45 -9.43
CA GLY A 246 11.11 -14.42 -10.35
C GLY A 246 12.35 -15.13 -9.80
N SER A 247 13.23 -15.61 -10.68
CA SER A 247 14.30 -16.55 -10.30
C SER A 247 15.65 -16.35 -11.00
N ASN A 248 16.72 -16.65 -10.26
CA ASN A 248 18.10 -16.61 -10.74
C ASN A 248 18.49 -17.82 -11.62
N PHE A 249 17.60 -18.82 -11.75
CA PHE A 249 17.93 -20.11 -12.40
C PHE A 249 17.01 -20.47 -13.57
N ASN A 250 15.69 -20.33 -13.39
CA ASN A 250 14.68 -20.76 -14.35
C ASN A 250 13.73 -19.60 -14.68
N LEU A 251 13.09 -19.65 -15.85
CA LEU A 251 11.92 -18.82 -16.16
C LEU A 251 10.76 -19.21 -15.24
N THR A 252 10.08 -18.21 -14.66
CA THR A 252 8.89 -18.41 -13.82
C THR A 252 7.60 -18.22 -14.62
N ASP A 253 6.50 -18.73 -14.07
CA ASP A 253 5.15 -18.56 -14.60
C ASP A 253 4.50 -17.23 -14.21
N ILE A 254 5.24 -16.34 -13.53
CA ILE A 254 4.77 -14.99 -13.16
C ILE A 254 4.53 -14.19 -14.45
N THR A 255 3.29 -13.79 -14.68
CA THR A 255 2.85 -12.99 -15.83
C THR A 255 2.21 -11.66 -15.44
N ASP A 256 1.78 -11.51 -14.19
CA ASP A 256 1.00 -10.38 -13.70
C ASP A 256 1.54 -9.90 -12.34
N LEU A 257 1.87 -8.61 -12.23
CA LEU A 257 2.37 -7.99 -10.98
C LEU A 257 1.30 -7.14 -10.26
N THR A 258 0.07 -7.08 -10.77
CA THR A 258 -1.03 -6.34 -10.15
C THR A 258 -1.38 -6.76 -8.70
N PRO A 259 -1.08 -7.99 -8.20
CA PRO A 259 -1.18 -8.29 -6.77
C PRO A 259 -0.32 -7.38 -5.87
N LEU A 260 0.73 -6.75 -6.41
CA LEU A 260 1.59 -5.80 -5.68
C LEU A 260 1.04 -4.36 -5.66
N SER A 261 -0.05 -4.07 -6.36
CA SER A 261 -0.61 -2.71 -6.49
C SER A 261 -0.99 -2.04 -5.15
N SER A 262 -1.18 -2.82 -4.08
CA SER A 262 -1.44 -2.29 -2.73
C SER A 262 -0.16 -1.83 -1.99
N VAL A 263 1.02 -2.21 -2.49
CA VAL A 263 2.34 -1.83 -1.94
C VAL A 263 2.74 -0.44 -2.43
N SER A 264 3.13 0.42 -1.49
CA SER A 264 3.54 1.81 -1.76
C SER A 264 4.90 2.18 -1.16
N TYR A 265 5.56 1.21 -0.52
CA TYR A 265 6.85 1.41 0.14
C TYR A 265 7.65 0.11 0.16
N ILE A 266 8.91 0.22 -0.28
CA ILE A 266 9.94 -0.79 -0.06
C ILE A 266 11.15 -0.13 0.62
N ARG A 267 11.74 -0.81 1.60
CA ARG A 267 12.99 -0.39 2.27
C ARG A 267 14.22 -1.19 1.81
N GLY A 268 14.09 -1.84 0.66
CA GLY A 268 15.14 -2.63 0.04
C GLY A 268 15.19 -2.40 -1.46
N ASN A 269 15.78 -3.38 -2.14
CA ASN A 269 15.94 -3.40 -3.58
C ASN A 269 14.74 -4.05 -4.26
N LEU A 270 14.44 -3.61 -5.48
CA LEU A 270 13.44 -4.22 -6.35
C LEU A 270 14.15 -5.01 -7.45
N THR A 271 14.02 -6.33 -7.44
CA THR A 271 14.54 -7.20 -8.51
C THR A 271 13.39 -7.92 -9.21
N VAL A 272 13.27 -7.75 -10.52
CA VAL A 272 12.39 -8.52 -11.41
C VAL A 272 13.25 -9.28 -12.39
N THR A 273 13.27 -10.61 -12.32
CA THR A 273 14.16 -11.43 -13.15
C THR A 273 13.58 -12.77 -13.59
N ARG A 274 13.71 -13.08 -14.88
CA ARG A 274 13.18 -14.29 -15.51
C ARG A 274 11.70 -14.52 -15.24
N THR A 275 10.89 -13.47 -15.36
CA THR A 275 9.42 -13.59 -15.41
C THR A 275 8.93 -13.73 -16.86
N SER A 276 7.66 -14.10 -16.99
CA SER A 276 6.91 -14.13 -18.25
C SER A 276 6.03 -12.88 -18.42
N CYS A 277 6.23 -11.82 -17.61
CA CYS A 277 5.48 -10.57 -17.68
C CYS A 277 5.76 -9.80 -18.97
N GLN A 278 4.74 -9.16 -19.55
CA GLN A 278 4.88 -8.28 -20.71
C GLN A 278 5.09 -6.81 -20.34
N ASN A 279 4.76 -6.42 -19.12
CA ASN A 279 4.97 -5.11 -18.53
C ASN A 279 5.27 -5.29 -17.03
N LEU A 280 5.33 -4.18 -16.29
CA LEU A 280 5.52 -4.18 -14.84
C LEU A 280 4.29 -3.65 -14.09
N ASP A 281 3.09 -3.81 -14.68
CA ASP A 281 1.84 -3.25 -14.17
C ASP A 281 1.54 -3.77 -12.75
N GLY A 282 1.28 -2.87 -11.81
CA GLY A 282 1.14 -3.14 -10.39
C GLY A 282 2.28 -2.61 -9.52
N LEU A 283 3.36 -2.08 -10.12
CA LEU A 283 4.48 -1.47 -9.39
C LEU A 283 4.37 0.07 -9.29
N GLU A 284 3.41 0.70 -9.96
CA GLU A 284 3.28 2.16 -10.14
C GLU A 284 3.18 2.93 -8.82
N ASN A 285 2.63 2.29 -7.79
CA ASN A 285 2.42 2.89 -6.47
C ASN A 285 3.69 2.85 -5.60
N ILE A 286 4.74 2.12 -6.00
CA ILE A 286 6.01 2.03 -5.28
C ILE A 286 6.87 3.25 -5.64
N ASN A 287 7.02 4.16 -4.66
CA ASN A 287 7.86 5.34 -4.78
C ASN A 287 9.24 5.14 -4.12
N ASP A 288 10.23 5.93 -4.53
CA ASP A 288 11.61 5.92 -4.02
C ASP A 288 11.78 6.56 -2.63
N HIS A 289 10.87 6.24 -1.69
CA HIS A 289 10.95 6.67 -0.30
C HIS A 289 12.24 6.21 0.42
N TRP A 290 12.93 5.18 -0.09
CA TRP A 290 14.22 4.72 0.41
C TRP A 290 15.36 5.03 -0.56
N ILE A 291 16.24 5.95 -0.14
CA ILE A 291 17.33 6.51 -0.97
C ILE A 291 18.41 5.49 -1.42
N PHE A 292 18.34 4.24 -0.94
CA PHE A 292 19.29 3.17 -1.26
C PHE A 292 18.70 2.07 -2.15
N THR A 293 17.47 2.22 -2.66
CA THR A 293 16.82 1.23 -3.52
C THR A 293 17.56 1.04 -4.86
N GLU A 294 18.09 -0.16 -5.10
CA GLU A 294 18.48 -0.65 -6.42
C GLU A 294 17.24 -1.16 -7.17
N ILE A 295 17.08 -0.75 -8.43
CA ILE A 295 16.10 -1.29 -9.37
C ILE A 295 16.83 -2.20 -10.36
N LYS A 296 16.44 -3.46 -10.42
CA LYS A 296 17.07 -4.48 -11.25
C LYS A 296 16.05 -5.27 -12.07
N ILE A 297 15.92 -4.94 -13.35
CA ILE A 297 15.02 -5.59 -14.31
C ILE A 297 15.88 -6.40 -15.28
N VAL A 298 16.01 -7.71 -15.05
CA VAL A 298 17.04 -8.52 -15.71
C VAL A 298 16.53 -9.84 -16.29
N ASP A 299 16.83 -10.12 -17.56
CA ASP A 299 16.54 -11.41 -18.22
C ASP A 299 15.03 -11.75 -18.27
N ASN A 300 14.17 -10.75 -18.47
CA ASN A 300 12.73 -10.93 -18.65
C ASN A 300 12.40 -10.97 -20.15
N GLN A 301 12.37 -12.18 -20.72
CA GLN A 301 12.36 -12.40 -22.17
C GLN A 301 11.05 -12.01 -22.88
N GLU A 302 9.95 -11.83 -22.14
CA GLU A 302 8.65 -11.39 -22.68
C GLU A 302 8.34 -9.90 -22.42
N LEU A 303 9.20 -9.20 -21.67
CA LEU A 303 8.97 -7.83 -21.22
C LEU A 303 9.04 -6.83 -22.40
N LEU A 304 8.01 -6.00 -22.56
CA LEU A 304 7.85 -5.03 -23.66
C LEU A 304 8.09 -3.58 -23.22
N ASN A 305 7.78 -3.25 -21.96
CA ASN A 305 7.99 -1.93 -21.34
C ASN A 305 8.33 -2.06 -19.85
N VAL A 306 8.61 -0.93 -19.19
CA VAL A 306 8.80 -0.85 -17.72
C VAL A 306 7.90 0.22 -17.08
N ASP A 307 6.68 0.40 -17.60
CA ASP A 307 5.81 1.54 -17.26
C ASP A 307 5.43 1.60 -15.76
N GLY A 308 5.39 0.45 -15.09
CA GLY A 308 5.25 0.33 -13.64
C GLY A 308 6.37 0.93 -12.80
N LEU A 309 7.51 1.33 -13.39
CA LEU A 309 8.58 2.07 -12.68
C LEU A 309 8.30 3.58 -12.56
N SER A 310 7.13 4.05 -12.96
CA SER A 310 6.77 5.48 -12.96
C SER A 310 6.75 6.16 -11.58
N GLY A 311 6.74 5.41 -10.47
CA GLY A 311 6.85 5.95 -9.11
C GLY A 311 8.27 6.38 -8.67
N PHE A 312 9.33 5.97 -9.39
CA PHE A 312 10.72 6.20 -8.96
C PHE A 312 11.32 7.53 -9.47
N VAL A 313 11.93 8.32 -8.58
CA VAL A 313 12.51 9.65 -8.92
C VAL A 313 14.05 9.70 -8.80
N ASN A 314 14.65 9.11 -7.76
CA ASN A 314 16.09 9.10 -7.49
C ASN A 314 16.60 7.77 -6.89
N PRO A 315 16.45 6.62 -7.58
CA PRO A 315 16.98 5.34 -7.12
C PRO A 315 18.50 5.35 -6.92
N TYR A 316 19.01 4.39 -6.16
CA TYR A 316 20.44 4.27 -5.90
C TYR A 316 21.19 3.74 -7.13
N TYR A 317 20.64 2.70 -7.74
CA TYR A 317 21.07 2.07 -8.98
C TYR A 317 19.86 1.79 -9.89
N ILE A 318 20.08 1.84 -11.20
CA ILE A 318 19.15 1.28 -12.21
C ILE A 318 19.95 0.31 -13.08
N TYR A 319 19.50 -0.95 -13.14
CA TYR A 319 20.05 -2.00 -14.00
C TYR A 319 18.91 -2.62 -14.82
N ILE A 320 18.81 -2.27 -16.11
CA ILE A 320 17.82 -2.83 -17.04
C ILE A 320 18.56 -3.59 -18.13
N ASN A 321 18.73 -4.91 -17.91
CA ASN A 321 19.64 -5.71 -18.73
C ASN A 321 19.05 -7.03 -19.26
N PHE A 322 19.42 -7.45 -20.48
CA PHE A 322 19.03 -8.74 -21.07
C PHE A 322 17.51 -8.93 -21.31
N ASN A 323 16.75 -7.84 -21.45
CA ASN A 323 15.31 -7.91 -21.72
C ASN A 323 15.07 -7.82 -23.24
N ASN A 324 15.29 -8.94 -23.95
CA ASN A 324 15.42 -8.97 -25.41
C ASN A 324 14.17 -8.52 -26.22
N LYS A 325 13.00 -8.40 -25.58
CA LYS A 325 11.77 -7.86 -26.19
C LYS A 325 11.41 -6.43 -25.75
N LEU A 326 12.23 -5.81 -24.88
CA LEU A 326 11.95 -4.49 -24.31
C LEU A 326 12.03 -3.41 -25.39
N GLN A 327 10.90 -2.78 -25.70
CA GLN A 327 10.78 -1.83 -26.82
C GLN A 327 11.01 -0.39 -26.38
N ASN A 328 10.65 -0.06 -25.14
CA ASN A 328 10.77 1.28 -24.57
C ASN A 328 11.01 1.24 -23.05
N ILE A 329 11.41 2.38 -22.50
CA ILE A 329 11.66 2.59 -21.06
C ILE A 329 10.91 3.79 -20.48
N GLU A 330 9.73 4.13 -21.00
CA GLU A 330 9.01 5.36 -20.65
C GLU A 330 8.60 5.46 -19.18
N GLY A 331 8.42 4.33 -18.49
CA GLY A 331 8.30 4.28 -17.02
C GLY A 331 9.42 4.98 -16.24
N LEU A 332 10.64 5.13 -16.80
CA LEU A 332 11.72 5.90 -16.16
C LEU A 332 11.57 7.42 -16.26
N SER A 333 10.52 7.93 -16.92
CA SER A 333 10.40 9.37 -17.23
C SER A 333 10.32 10.32 -16.04
N ASN A 334 10.05 9.81 -14.83
CA ASN A 334 10.11 10.59 -13.59
C ASN A 334 11.49 10.57 -12.92
N VAL A 335 12.43 9.73 -13.37
CA VAL A 335 13.79 9.64 -12.83
C VAL A 335 14.56 10.92 -13.14
N THR A 336 14.91 11.67 -12.09
CA THR A 336 15.72 12.89 -12.18
C THR A 336 17.21 12.65 -11.89
N GLY A 337 17.54 11.49 -11.34
CA GLY A 337 18.91 11.12 -11.01
C GLY A 337 19.07 9.69 -10.52
N THR A 338 20.32 9.28 -10.33
CA THR A 338 20.69 8.06 -9.60
C THR A 338 21.82 8.36 -8.63
N THR A 339 21.81 7.80 -7.43
CA THR A 339 22.90 8.06 -6.45
C THR A 339 24.24 7.46 -6.90
N LYS A 340 24.23 6.43 -7.76
CA LYS A 340 25.45 5.76 -8.24
C LYS A 340 25.52 5.59 -9.75
N GLU A 341 24.59 4.86 -10.35
CA GLU A 341 24.71 4.43 -11.75
C GLU A 341 23.35 4.12 -12.38
N CYS A 342 23.24 4.42 -13.67
CA CYS A 342 22.17 3.97 -14.55
C CYS A 342 22.78 3.15 -15.71
N THR A 343 22.43 1.88 -15.80
CA THR A 343 22.87 0.95 -16.84
C THR A 343 21.66 0.40 -17.60
N ILE A 344 21.70 0.53 -18.92
CA ILE A 344 20.73 -0.08 -19.83
C ILE A 344 21.51 -0.87 -20.87
N SER A 345 21.47 -2.20 -20.79
CA SER A 345 22.27 -3.01 -21.70
C SER A 345 21.69 -4.34 -22.16
N SER A 346 22.07 -4.80 -23.34
CA SER A 346 21.56 -6.07 -23.92
C SER A 346 20.03 -6.06 -24.02
N ASN A 347 19.45 -5.00 -24.56
CA ASN A 347 18.01 -4.91 -24.85
C ASN A 347 17.86 -4.75 -26.37
N ASP A 348 18.05 -5.86 -27.10
CA ASP A 348 18.30 -5.91 -28.55
C ASP A 348 17.28 -5.18 -29.44
N VAL A 349 16.05 -4.98 -28.96
CA VAL A 349 14.94 -4.31 -29.68
C VAL A 349 14.58 -2.92 -29.13
N LEU A 350 15.29 -2.42 -28.12
CA LEU A 350 15.02 -1.13 -27.48
C LEU A 350 15.24 0.02 -28.47
N LEU A 351 14.16 0.75 -28.79
CA LEU A 351 14.13 1.70 -29.90
C LEU A 351 14.84 3.03 -29.57
N ASP A 352 14.74 3.49 -28.33
CA ASP A 352 15.35 4.71 -27.82
C ASP A 352 15.43 4.70 -26.28
N ILE A 353 16.06 5.73 -25.71
CA ILE A 353 16.20 5.92 -24.26
C ILE A 353 15.47 7.17 -23.75
N ARG A 354 14.39 7.62 -24.41
CA ARG A 354 13.65 8.85 -24.05
C ARG A 354 12.97 8.81 -22.69
N GLY A 355 12.80 7.62 -22.12
CA GLY A 355 12.50 7.44 -20.70
C GLY A 355 13.49 8.15 -19.78
N LEU A 356 14.75 8.32 -20.18
CA LEU A 356 15.77 9.02 -19.38
C LEU A 356 15.72 10.56 -19.51
N ARG A 357 14.79 11.16 -20.27
CA ARG A 357 14.77 12.61 -20.61
C ARG A 357 14.94 13.59 -19.45
N ASN A 358 14.59 13.18 -18.23
CA ASN A 358 14.68 13.99 -17.02
C ASN A 358 15.93 13.70 -16.15
N LEU A 359 16.77 12.74 -16.53
CA LEU A 359 17.99 12.32 -15.83
C LEU A 359 19.02 13.46 -15.87
N ARG A 360 19.19 14.15 -14.75
CA ARG A 360 20.12 15.28 -14.58
C ARG A 360 21.36 14.92 -13.78
N ASN A 361 21.17 14.13 -12.72
CA ASN A 361 22.19 13.88 -11.71
C ASN A 361 22.51 12.40 -11.62
N THR A 362 23.61 11.95 -12.24
CA THR A 362 24.07 10.57 -12.11
C THR A 362 25.59 10.52 -12.19
N PRO A 363 26.27 9.79 -11.29
CA PRO A 363 27.71 9.62 -11.40
C PRO A 363 28.13 8.79 -12.62
N LYS A 364 27.38 7.74 -13.00
CA LYS A 364 27.70 6.87 -14.13
C LYS A 364 26.48 6.58 -14.99
N VAL A 365 26.62 6.73 -16.31
CA VAL A 365 25.66 6.22 -17.31
C VAL A 365 26.35 5.19 -18.19
N GLU A 366 25.70 4.06 -18.40
CA GLU A 366 26.16 3.00 -19.29
C GLU A 366 25.03 2.57 -20.24
N ILE A 367 25.22 2.79 -21.54
CA ILE A 367 24.29 2.38 -22.60
C ILE A 367 25.05 1.44 -23.54
N ALA A 368 24.72 0.15 -23.51
CA ALA A 368 25.52 -0.85 -24.22
C ALA A 368 24.73 -2.02 -24.81
N HIS A 369 25.13 -2.58 -25.95
CA HIS A 369 24.43 -3.73 -26.55
C HIS A 369 22.91 -3.47 -26.76
N ASN A 370 22.52 -2.27 -27.21
CA ASN A 370 21.13 -1.96 -27.55
C ASN A 370 21.03 -1.72 -29.07
N ASP A 371 20.92 -2.80 -29.84
CA ASP A 371 21.17 -2.81 -31.29
C ASP A 371 20.24 -1.96 -32.16
N GLN A 372 19.05 -1.52 -31.68
CA GLN A 372 18.19 -0.61 -32.45
C GLN A 372 18.45 0.88 -32.19
N ILE A 373 19.16 1.24 -31.12
CA ILE A 373 19.36 2.65 -30.74
C ILE A 373 20.20 3.37 -31.79
N THR A 374 19.67 4.45 -32.37
CA THR A 374 20.35 5.25 -33.40
C THR A 374 20.95 6.56 -32.88
N ASP A 375 20.46 7.08 -31.76
CA ASP A 375 21.01 8.23 -31.04
C ASP A 375 20.72 8.13 -29.54
N LEU A 376 21.34 9.01 -28.74
CA LEU A 376 21.20 9.04 -27.29
C LEU A 376 20.09 10.00 -26.81
N SER A 377 19.08 10.29 -27.64
CA SER A 377 17.96 11.15 -27.20
C SER A 377 17.21 10.50 -26.04
N GLY A 378 17.07 11.29 -24.97
CA GLY A 378 16.88 10.83 -23.61
C GLY A 378 17.95 11.38 -22.65
N LEU A 379 19.17 11.65 -23.12
CA LEU A 379 20.25 12.15 -22.25
C LEU A 379 20.40 13.70 -22.21
N GLU A 380 19.47 14.44 -22.81
CA GLU A 380 19.54 15.92 -22.96
C GLU A 380 19.58 16.67 -21.61
N SER A 381 19.17 16.04 -20.52
CA SER A 381 19.21 16.62 -19.17
C SER A 381 20.57 16.53 -18.48
N LEU A 382 21.53 15.74 -19.01
CA LEU A 382 22.86 15.58 -18.41
C LEU A 382 23.72 16.83 -18.62
N ILE A 383 24.28 17.34 -17.51
CA ILE A 383 25.21 18.47 -17.51
C ILE A 383 26.61 18.03 -17.04
N SER A 384 26.69 17.16 -16.03
CA SER A 384 27.94 16.62 -15.52
C SER A 384 27.77 15.19 -15.02
N VAL A 385 28.71 14.30 -15.36
CA VAL A 385 28.65 12.86 -15.02
C VAL A 385 30.00 12.45 -14.43
N SER A 386 30.11 12.40 -13.10
CA SER A 386 31.39 12.47 -12.39
C SER A 386 32.27 11.22 -12.46
N GLN A 387 31.70 10.03 -12.67
CA GLN A 387 32.44 8.80 -12.96
C GLN A 387 32.52 8.57 -14.47
N GLY A 388 31.41 8.64 -15.22
CA GLY A 388 31.49 8.69 -16.68
C GLY A 388 30.26 8.26 -17.47
N VAL A 389 30.33 8.54 -18.77
CA VAL A 389 29.38 8.12 -19.81
C VAL A 389 30.07 7.05 -20.65
N TYR A 390 29.51 5.83 -20.62
CA TYR A 390 30.05 4.64 -21.29
C TYR A 390 29.06 4.17 -22.34
N ILE A 391 29.41 4.30 -23.61
CA ILE A 391 28.56 3.98 -24.76
C ILE A 391 29.28 2.92 -25.58
N PHE A 392 28.86 1.65 -25.51
CA PHE A 392 29.60 0.58 -26.19
C PHE A 392 28.75 -0.50 -26.83
N GLN A 393 29.18 -0.98 -28.00
CA GLN A 393 28.52 -2.09 -28.70
C GLN A 393 27.05 -1.82 -29.03
N ASN A 394 26.70 -0.57 -29.35
CA ASN A 394 25.37 -0.23 -29.88
C ASN A 394 25.46 -0.20 -31.41
N GLU A 395 25.10 -1.33 -32.06
CA GLU A 395 25.39 -1.57 -33.48
C GLU A 395 24.88 -0.46 -34.42
N ARG A 396 23.70 0.12 -34.16
CA ARG A 396 23.09 1.16 -35.02
C ARG A 396 23.30 2.60 -34.56
N LEU A 397 24.06 2.85 -33.50
CA LEU A 397 24.27 4.20 -32.99
C LEU A 397 24.99 5.06 -34.05
N GLU A 398 24.33 6.10 -34.55
CA GLU A 398 24.87 6.96 -35.63
C GLU A 398 25.52 8.25 -35.11
N SER A 399 25.09 8.74 -33.94
CA SER A 399 25.51 10.03 -33.39
C SER A 399 25.45 10.08 -31.86
N ALA A 400 26.17 11.05 -31.26
CA ALA A 400 26.12 11.36 -29.84
C ALA A 400 24.93 12.27 -29.43
N LYS A 401 23.99 12.54 -30.35
CA LYS A 401 22.79 13.38 -30.13
C LYS A 401 22.04 12.95 -28.89
N GLY A 402 21.77 13.92 -28.01
CA GLY A 402 21.34 13.69 -26.63
C GLY A 402 22.37 14.22 -25.62
N LEU A 403 23.67 14.08 -25.90
CA LEU A 403 24.72 14.60 -25.00
C LEU A 403 25.01 16.10 -25.17
N ASN A 404 24.14 16.84 -25.86
CA ASN A 404 24.38 18.24 -26.25
C ASN A 404 24.41 19.27 -25.11
N ASN A 405 24.16 18.87 -23.87
CA ASN A 405 24.27 19.72 -22.69
C ASN A 405 25.37 19.25 -21.72
N LEU A 406 26.05 18.14 -22.03
CA LEU A 406 27.13 17.60 -21.22
C LEU A 406 28.33 18.56 -21.27
N LYS A 407 28.67 19.14 -20.12
CA LYS A 407 29.80 20.06 -19.93
C LYS A 407 31.02 19.37 -19.35
N SER A 408 30.82 18.39 -18.48
CA SER A 408 31.95 17.65 -17.93
C SER A 408 31.67 16.18 -17.63
N GLY A 409 32.71 15.35 -17.76
CA GLY A 409 32.65 13.92 -17.49
C GLY A 409 33.82 13.42 -16.64
N GLY A 410 33.65 12.26 -16.02
CA GLY A 410 34.78 11.42 -15.65
C GLY A 410 35.35 10.81 -16.93
N PHE A 411 35.00 9.56 -17.21
CA PHE A 411 35.24 8.93 -18.51
C PHE A 411 34.13 9.32 -19.50
N VAL A 412 34.47 9.59 -20.76
CA VAL A 412 33.53 9.68 -21.88
C VAL A 412 34.05 8.72 -22.95
N ILE A 413 33.39 7.57 -23.08
CA ILE A 413 33.90 6.45 -23.88
C ILE A 413 32.85 6.01 -24.90
N PHE A 414 33.26 5.96 -26.17
CA PHE A 414 32.55 5.33 -27.27
C PHE A 414 33.38 4.15 -27.77
N ASP A 415 32.99 2.91 -27.45
CA ASP A 415 33.77 1.70 -27.79
C ASP A 415 32.94 0.70 -28.62
N ARG A 416 33.45 0.28 -29.79
CA ARG A 416 32.74 -0.63 -30.71
C ARG A 416 31.33 -0.14 -31.09
N ASN A 417 31.18 1.12 -31.53
CA ASN A 417 29.92 1.60 -32.11
C ASN A 417 30.09 1.73 -33.63
N PRO A 418 29.87 0.66 -34.42
CA PRO A 418 30.35 0.59 -35.80
C PRO A 418 29.69 1.58 -36.76
N ASN A 419 28.46 2.02 -36.47
CA ASN A 419 27.74 3.01 -37.27
C ASN A 419 27.91 4.47 -36.81
N LEU A 420 28.71 4.75 -35.78
CA LEU A 420 28.92 6.11 -35.26
C LEU A 420 29.64 6.95 -36.31
N LYS A 421 28.97 7.99 -36.82
CA LYS A 421 29.47 8.85 -37.92
C LYS A 421 30.01 10.19 -37.42
N SER A 422 29.45 10.71 -36.33
CA SER A 422 29.74 12.05 -35.80
C SER A 422 29.61 12.11 -34.28
N VAL A 423 30.44 12.94 -33.66
CA VAL A 423 30.33 13.38 -32.26
C VAL A 423 29.98 14.86 -32.11
N SER A 424 29.52 15.53 -33.19
CA SER A 424 29.15 16.96 -33.26
C SER A 424 28.18 17.45 -32.18
N ASP A 425 27.44 16.54 -31.58
CA ASP A 425 26.54 16.84 -30.48
C ASP A 425 27.27 17.20 -29.18
N LEU A 426 28.54 16.80 -29.01
CA LEU A 426 29.35 17.10 -27.82
C LEU A 426 29.84 18.56 -27.71
N LYS A 427 29.37 19.47 -28.58
CA LYS A 427 29.76 20.90 -28.70
C LYS A 427 29.83 21.75 -27.41
N ASN A 428 29.29 21.26 -26.29
CA ASN A 428 29.31 21.93 -24.98
C ASN A 428 30.26 21.28 -23.97
N LEU A 429 30.97 20.20 -24.33
CA LEU A 429 31.90 19.48 -23.48
C LEU A 429 33.15 20.33 -23.25
N GLU A 430 33.43 20.68 -22.00
CA GLU A 430 34.53 21.56 -21.60
C GLU A 430 35.67 20.80 -20.91
N SER A 431 35.36 19.77 -20.12
CA SER A 431 36.38 18.98 -19.39
C SER A 431 36.03 17.51 -19.17
N VAL A 432 37.02 16.62 -19.25
CA VAL A 432 36.87 15.19 -18.90
C VAL A 432 38.08 14.64 -18.15
N GLN A 433 37.91 13.55 -17.40
CA GLN A 433 39.06 12.76 -16.96
C GLN A 433 39.66 11.96 -18.12
N SER A 434 38.85 11.29 -18.94
CA SER A 434 39.34 10.63 -20.16
C SER A 434 38.32 10.69 -21.29
N PHE A 435 38.79 10.84 -22.52
CA PHE A 435 38.01 10.76 -23.75
C PHE A 435 38.52 9.61 -24.60
N GLU A 436 37.68 8.61 -24.90
CA GLU A 436 38.10 7.47 -25.73
C GLU A 436 37.06 7.20 -26.83
N ILE A 437 37.47 7.22 -28.10
CA ILE A 437 36.66 6.68 -29.20
C ILE A 437 37.43 5.53 -29.85
N ILE A 438 36.90 4.33 -29.69
CA ILE A 438 37.52 3.07 -30.05
C ILE A 438 36.58 2.28 -30.96
N GLN A 439 37.14 1.67 -32.01
CA GLN A 439 36.45 0.80 -32.95
C GLN A 439 35.14 1.41 -33.49
N SER A 440 35.20 2.69 -33.86
CA SER A 440 34.11 3.43 -34.52
C SER A 440 34.50 3.74 -35.99
N PRO A 441 34.56 2.72 -36.87
CA PRO A 441 35.15 2.82 -38.20
C PRO A 441 34.46 3.78 -39.18
N LEU A 442 33.24 4.24 -38.90
CA LEU A 442 32.52 5.21 -39.74
C LEU A 442 32.61 6.68 -39.24
N LEU A 443 33.30 6.94 -38.14
CA LEU A 443 33.50 8.30 -37.61
C LEU A 443 34.38 9.11 -38.57
N GLN A 444 33.90 10.27 -39.04
CA GLN A 444 34.59 11.06 -40.09
C GLN A 444 35.40 12.25 -39.55
N SER A 445 34.92 12.89 -38.49
CA SER A 445 35.52 14.08 -37.86
C SER A 445 35.34 14.07 -36.33
N LEU A 446 36.08 14.94 -35.65
CA LEU A 446 35.91 15.24 -34.23
C LEU A 446 35.19 16.59 -34.00
N ASP A 447 34.45 17.07 -35.01
CA ASP A 447 33.59 18.26 -34.91
C ASP A 447 32.73 18.16 -33.64
N GLY A 448 32.47 19.30 -33.00
CA GLY A 448 31.80 19.37 -31.70
C GLY A 448 32.72 19.16 -30.50
N LEU A 449 34.02 18.93 -30.66
CA LEU A 449 34.97 18.93 -29.53
C LEU A 449 35.67 20.28 -29.31
N GLU A 450 35.34 21.33 -30.06
CA GLU A 450 36.10 22.60 -30.09
C GLU A 450 36.11 23.35 -28.73
N ASN A 451 35.19 23.01 -27.83
CA ASN A 451 35.13 23.55 -26.47
C ASN A 451 35.86 22.70 -25.42
N LEU A 452 36.33 21.50 -25.77
CA LEU A 452 37.04 20.59 -24.87
C LEU A 452 38.44 21.15 -24.59
N LYS A 453 38.63 21.67 -23.38
CA LYS A 453 39.87 22.36 -22.96
C LYS A 453 40.69 21.56 -21.98
N GLU A 454 40.07 20.63 -21.27
CA GLU A 454 40.72 19.91 -20.19
C GLU A 454 40.49 18.40 -20.31
N VAL A 455 41.57 17.65 -20.55
CA VAL A 455 41.59 16.19 -20.41
C VAL A 455 42.54 15.86 -19.26
N THR A 456 42.05 15.22 -18.19
CA THR A 456 42.94 14.91 -17.07
C THR A 456 43.95 13.82 -17.45
N ASN A 457 43.48 12.65 -17.88
CA ASN A 457 44.27 11.41 -17.93
C ASN A 457 44.54 10.86 -19.33
N ALA A 458 43.57 10.87 -20.26
CA ALA A 458 43.74 10.19 -21.55
C ALA A 458 42.80 10.72 -22.65
N LEU A 459 43.36 10.88 -23.85
CA LEU A 459 42.62 11.01 -25.11
C LEU A 459 43.05 9.84 -26.02
N ARG A 460 42.12 8.97 -26.40
CA ARG A 460 42.41 7.79 -27.25
C ARG A 460 41.48 7.72 -28.46
N LEU A 461 42.09 7.54 -29.63
CA LEU A 461 41.43 7.31 -30.91
C LEU A 461 42.02 6.01 -31.48
N SER A 462 41.22 4.96 -31.66
CA SER A 462 41.74 3.64 -32.02
C SER A 462 40.80 2.88 -32.95
N GLY A 463 41.21 2.61 -34.19
CA GLY A 463 40.40 1.88 -35.17
C GLY A 463 39.28 2.72 -35.80
N ASN A 464 39.44 4.04 -35.82
CA ASN A 464 38.46 5.00 -36.35
C ASN A 464 38.75 5.23 -37.85
N LYS A 465 38.47 4.23 -38.67
CA LYS A 465 39.04 4.10 -40.02
C LYS A 465 38.59 5.16 -41.04
N ALA A 466 37.48 5.83 -40.80
CA ALA A 466 36.99 6.93 -41.62
C ALA A 466 37.46 8.33 -41.14
N LEU A 467 38.21 8.42 -40.03
CA LEU A 467 38.58 9.70 -39.42
C LEU A 467 39.67 10.39 -40.25
N ILE A 468 39.35 11.56 -40.81
CA ILE A 468 40.19 12.25 -41.81
C ILE A 468 41.20 13.20 -41.15
N SER A 469 40.79 13.91 -40.11
CA SER A 469 41.62 14.90 -39.41
C SER A 469 41.43 14.81 -37.89
N LEU A 470 42.28 15.53 -37.16
CA LEU A 470 42.14 15.77 -35.72
C LEU A 470 41.55 17.18 -35.45
N GLU A 471 40.90 17.78 -36.44
CA GLU A 471 40.25 19.08 -36.26
C GLU A 471 39.14 18.96 -35.21
N GLY A 472 39.03 19.99 -34.37
CA GLY A 472 38.11 20.04 -33.23
C GLY A 472 38.74 19.73 -31.87
N ILE A 473 39.96 19.20 -31.78
CA ILE A 473 40.66 19.00 -30.49
C ILE A 473 41.83 19.96 -30.23
N GLU A 474 42.01 21.01 -31.05
CA GLU A 474 43.16 21.95 -30.99
C GLU A 474 43.31 22.66 -29.64
N GLY A 475 42.23 22.78 -28.87
CA GLY A 475 42.17 23.48 -27.59
C GLY A 475 42.45 22.62 -26.36
N VAL A 476 42.74 21.33 -26.50
CA VAL A 476 42.88 20.39 -25.37
C VAL A 476 44.21 20.60 -24.62
N GLU A 477 44.12 20.83 -23.32
CA GLU A 477 45.24 20.77 -22.38
C GLU A 477 45.18 19.50 -21.50
N PHE A 478 46.31 18.82 -21.33
CA PHE A 478 46.44 17.71 -20.39
C PHE A 478 46.82 18.19 -18.99
N LYS A 479 46.11 17.72 -17.96
CA LYS A 479 46.32 18.18 -16.56
C LYS A 479 47.04 17.18 -15.64
N ASN A 480 47.05 15.89 -15.98
CA ASN A 480 47.79 14.90 -15.19
C ASN A 480 49.25 14.86 -15.66
N ASN A 481 50.15 14.69 -14.69
CA ASN A 481 51.59 14.67 -14.88
C ASN A 481 52.16 13.30 -14.44
N SER A 482 51.36 12.22 -14.57
CA SER A 482 51.70 10.88 -14.11
C SER A 482 52.07 9.96 -15.26
N ARG A 483 53.33 9.53 -15.28
CA ARG A 483 53.92 8.58 -16.26
C ARG A 483 53.20 7.23 -16.38
N ASN A 484 52.25 6.91 -15.50
CA ASN A 484 51.51 5.64 -15.50
C ASN A 484 50.31 5.62 -16.48
N TYR A 485 49.94 6.75 -17.08
CA TYR A 485 48.80 6.82 -18.00
C TYR A 485 49.24 6.96 -19.47
N TYR A 486 48.41 6.46 -20.38
CA TYR A 486 48.49 6.76 -21.81
C TYR A 486 47.69 8.02 -22.08
N HIS A 487 48.39 9.17 -22.08
CA HIS A 487 47.76 10.49 -22.22
C HIS A 487 47.24 10.70 -23.63
N PHE A 488 47.96 10.21 -24.65
CA PHE A 488 47.53 10.35 -26.03
C PHE A 488 47.76 9.06 -26.82
N ALA A 489 46.75 8.59 -27.54
CA ALA A 489 46.89 7.47 -28.45
C ALA A 489 46.09 7.68 -29.74
N ILE A 490 46.76 7.51 -30.89
CA ILE A 490 46.13 7.39 -32.21
C ILE A 490 46.61 6.09 -32.84
N VAL A 491 45.67 5.16 -33.04
CA VAL A 491 45.94 3.80 -33.54
C VAL A 491 44.98 3.46 -34.66
N ASP A 492 45.45 2.77 -35.71
CA ASP A 492 44.61 2.23 -36.81
C ASP A 492 43.60 3.27 -37.36
N SER A 493 44.10 4.50 -37.60
CA SER A 493 43.35 5.63 -38.16
C SER A 493 43.96 6.04 -39.51
N PRO A 494 43.82 5.20 -40.57
CA PRO A 494 44.61 5.28 -41.80
C PRO A 494 44.33 6.48 -42.73
N LEU A 495 43.30 7.30 -42.47
CA LEU A 495 43.00 8.49 -43.27
C LEU A 495 43.60 9.79 -42.71
N ILE A 496 44.10 9.77 -41.48
CA ILE A 496 44.83 10.90 -40.89
C ILE A 496 46.19 11.03 -41.59
N THR A 497 46.44 12.19 -42.19
CA THR A 497 47.69 12.49 -42.93
C THR A 497 48.72 13.25 -42.12
N ASP A 498 48.27 14.02 -41.14
CA ASP A 498 49.06 14.97 -40.35
C ASP A 498 48.58 15.04 -38.90
N LEU A 499 49.35 15.72 -38.04
CA LEU A 499 49.05 15.94 -36.63
C LEU A 499 48.94 17.43 -36.28
N ASP A 500 48.75 18.33 -37.25
CA ASP A 500 48.79 19.78 -37.05
C ASP A 500 47.85 20.31 -35.95
N PRO A 501 46.63 19.77 -35.74
CA PRO A 501 45.79 20.13 -34.61
C PRO A 501 46.44 19.96 -33.22
N LEU A 502 47.50 19.16 -33.10
CA LEU A 502 48.25 18.93 -31.86
C LEU A 502 49.38 19.96 -31.62
N ALA A 503 49.60 20.92 -32.52
CA ALA A 503 50.75 21.84 -32.49
C ALA A 503 50.97 22.58 -31.15
N ASN A 504 49.89 22.86 -30.41
CA ASN A 504 49.94 23.57 -29.13
C ASN A 504 49.92 22.63 -27.91
N TYR A 505 49.82 21.32 -28.10
CA TYR A 505 49.74 20.37 -26.99
C TYR A 505 51.06 20.35 -26.21
N SER A 506 50.93 20.38 -24.88
CA SER A 506 52.02 20.13 -23.95
C SER A 506 51.56 19.08 -22.94
N ILE A 507 52.40 18.08 -22.70
CA ILE A 507 52.13 16.97 -21.77
C ILE A 507 53.30 16.90 -20.79
N PRO A 508 53.13 17.19 -19.49
CA PRO A 508 54.26 17.30 -18.56
C PRO A 508 54.96 15.97 -18.23
N SER A 509 54.27 14.84 -18.41
CA SER A 509 54.81 13.49 -18.54
C SER A 509 53.67 12.56 -18.97
N GLY A 510 53.93 11.32 -19.39
CA GLY A 510 52.88 10.34 -19.79
C GLY A 510 53.25 9.58 -21.05
N ASN A 511 52.44 8.61 -21.47
CA ASN A 511 52.73 7.81 -22.67
C ASN A 511 51.98 8.33 -23.91
N ILE A 512 52.71 8.47 -25.03
CA ILE A 512 52.18 8.79 -26.37
C ILE A 512 52.31 7.56 -27.27
N ASN A 513 51.24 7.15 -27.93
CA ASN A 513 51.20 5.97 -28.79
C ASN A 513 50.58 6.30 -30.17
N ILE A 514 51.41 6.49 -31.18
CA ILE A 514 51.02 6.84 -32.56
C ILE A 514 51.49 5.70 -33.45
N ARG A 515 50.57 4.80 -33.83
CA ARG A 515 50.93 3.60 -34.60
C ARG A 515 49.85 3.10 -35.53
N GLU A 516 50.25 2.34 -36.55
CA GLU A 516 49.33 1.71 -37.51
C GLU A 516 48.49 2.73 -38.31
N ASN A 517 48.89 4.01 -38.34
CA ASN A 517 48.23 5.07 -39.10
C ASN A 517 48.87 5.15 -40.49
N THR A 518 48.41 4.30 -41.41
CA THR A 518 49.07 4.09 -42.72
C THR A 518 48.95 5.26 -43.71
N GLY A 519 48.22 6.32 -43.37
CA GLY A 519 48.19 7.60 -44.11
C GLY A 519 49.09 8.69 -43.52
N LEU A 520 49.58 8.52 -42.29
CA LEU A 520 50.23 9.58 -41.51
C LEU A 520 51.66 9.83 -42.01
N THR A 521 51.84 10.89 -42.79
CA THR A 521 53.11 11.32 -43.39
C THR A 521 53.72 12.55 -42.73
N ASP A 522 52.94 13.35 -42.00
CA ASP A 522 53.41 14.55 -41.31
C ASP A 522 53.19 14.44 -39.78
N LEU A 523 54.28 14.47 -39.01
CA LEU A 523 54.25 14.44 -37.56
C LEU A 523 54.73 15.77 -36.94
N CYS A 524 54.87 16.84 -37.72
CA CYS A 524 55.39 18.12 -37.25
C CYS A 524 54.48 18.78 -36.20
N GLY A 525 53.17 18.51 -36.23
CA GLY A 525 52.24 18.93 -35.19
C GLY A 525 52.55 18.41 -33.78
N ILE A 526 53.37 17.35 -33.60
CA ILE A 526 53.83 16.91 -32.26
C ILE A 526 55.21 17.44 -31.86
N THR A 527 55.77 18.42 -32.58
CA THR A 527 57.11 18.98 -32.27
C THR A 527 57.18 19.55 -30.85
N ARG A 528 56.11 20.21 -30.37
CA ARG A 528 56.07 20.72 -28.99
C ARG A 528 56.15 19.60 -27.96
N LEU A 529 55.41 18.52 -28.17
CA LEU A 529 55.45 17.32 -27.34
C LEU A 529 56.82 16.63 -27.39
N ALA A 530 57.43 16.51 -28.58
CA ALA A 530 58.76 15.92 -28.73
C ALA A 530 59.83 16.69 -27.92
N ILE A 531 59.76 18.03 -27.91
CA ILE A 531 60.64 18.87 -27.08
C ILE A 531 60.39 18.60 -25.59
N ASP A 532 59.13 18.59 -25.14
CA ASP A 532 58.78 18.35 -23.73
C ASP A 532 59.21 16.93 -23.26
N PHE A 533 59.22 15.93 -24.16
CA PHE A 533 59.65 14.56 -23.85
C PHE A 533 61.16 14.36 -23.80
N ASN A 534 61.96 15.19 -24.49
CA ASN A 534 63.42 15.07 -24.53
C ASN A 534 64.10 15.36 -23.17
N ASP A 535 63.39 16.05 -22.27
CA ASP A 535 63.81 16.26 -20.87
C ASP A 535 63.44 15.07 -19.95
N GLU A 536 62.66 14.08 -20.44
CA GLU A 536 62.29 12.86 -19.73
C GLU A 536 62.85 11.57 -20.40
N ILE A 537 62.60 10.40 -19.80
CA ILE A 537 63.18 9.13 -20.28
C ILE A 537 62.38 8.63 -21.51
N ASN A 538 63.11 8.30 -22.59
CA ASN A 538 62.61 7.90 -23.92
C ASN A 538 61.60 6.73 -23.99
N ASP A 539 61.32 6.01 -22.91
CA ASP A 539 60.46 4.80 -22.93
C ASP A 539 58.96 5.10 -23.18
N ASN A 540 58.56 6.37 -23.12
CA ASN A 540 57.16 6.80 -23.12
C ASN A 540 56.60 7.24 -24.49
N LEU A 541 57.40 7.29 -25.56
CA LEU A 541 56.94 7.65 -26.91
C LEU A 541 57.05 6.45 -27.86
N SER A 542 55.91 6.03 -28.43
CA SER A 542 55.86 4.98 -29.44
C SER A 542 55.35 5.54 -30.77
N ILE A 543 56.27 5.66 -31.75
CA ILE A 543 55.96 5.97 -33.15
C ILE A 543 56.45 4.79 -33.99
N ARG A 544 55.52 4.03 -34.58
CA ARG A 544 55.84 2.87 -35.44
C ARG A 544 54.68 2.49 -36.35
N ASP A 545 54.95 1.79 -37.44
CA ASP A 545 53.93 1.23 -38.34
C ASP A 545 52.97 2.28 -38.97
N ASN A 546 53.34 3.57 -38.93
CA ASN A 546 52.68 4.66 -39.68
C ASN A 546 53.27 4.78 -41.09
N ALA A 547 52.77 5.71 -41.93
CA ALA A 547 53.37 5.94 -43.26
C ALA A 547 54.79 6.52 -43.15
N PHE A 548 54.98 7.52 -42.28
CA PHE A 548 56.29 8.04 -41.88
C PHE A 548 56.54 7.79 -40.38
N ASN A 549 57.76 7.41 -40.00
CA ASN A 549 58.12 7.05 -38.63
C ASN A 549 59.46 7.70 -38.23
N PRO A 550 59.49 9.03 -38.04
CA PRO A 550 60.68 9.76 -37.61
C PRO A 550 61.09 9.35 -36.18
N SER A 551 62.38 9.47 -35.86
CA SER A 551 62.82 9.38 -34.46
C SER A 551 62.44 10.64 -33.68
N LEU A 552 62.50 10.58 -32.35
CA LEU A 552 62.28 11.75 -31.50
C LEU A 552 63.18 12.95 -31.90
N GLN A 553 64.45 12.67 -32.21
CA GLN A 553 65.39 13.71 -32.64
C GLN A 553 65.04 14.28 -34.01
N ASP A 554 64.59 13.45 -34.96
CA ASP A 554 64.17 13.92 -36.27
C ASP A 554 63.01 14.92 -36.15
N ILE A 555 62.06 14.67 -35.24
CA ILE A 555 60.96 15.61 -34.98
C ILE A 555 61.47 16.92 -34.38
N ILE A 556 62.36 16.87 -33.39
CA ILE A 556 62.97 18.05 -32.75
C ILE A 556 63.78 18.88 -33.76
N ASP A 557 64.45 18.23 -34.70
CA ASP A 557 65.26 18.87 -35.75
C ASP A 557 64.41 19.38 -36.94
N GLY A 558 63.10 19.13 -36.95
CA GLY A 558 62.18 19.55 -38.02
C GLY A 558 62.12 18.60 -39.23
N ASN A 559 62.72 17.42 -39.14
CA ASN A 559 62.65 16.34 -40.14
C ASN A 559 61.41 15.44 -39.89
N CYS A 560 60.26 16.08 -39.66
CA CYS A 560 59.02 15.45 -39.17
C CYS A 560 57.99 15.10 -40.26
N SER A 561 58.25 15.39 -41.53
CA SER A 561 57.36 15.07 -42.66
C SER A 561 58.07 14.49 -43.88
N GLN A 562 57.32 13.77 -44.72
CA GLN A 562 57.81 13.04 -45.91
C GLN A 562 57.05 13.38 -47.20
#